data_AF-A0A4U8T3Q5-F1
#
_entry.id   AF-A0A4U8T3Q5-F1
#
_cell.length_a   1.000
_cell.length_b   1.000
_cell.length_c   1.000
_cell.angle_alpha   90.00
_cell.angle_beta   90.00
_cell.angle_gamma   90.00
#
_symmetry.space_group_name_H-M   'P 1'
#
loop_
_entity.id
_entity.type
_entity.pdbx_description
1 polymer ?
#
loop_
_entity_poly.entity_id
_entity_poly.type
_entity_poly.pdbx_seq_one_letter_code
_entity_poly.pdbx_strand_id
1 'polypeptide(L)' 'CVNGNVEAICSNAYEVRPVCNPRVCPIVPPSIEPLQTPKLPPLGTTSCHQAQVYNEYTRQYEWQRICK' A
#
# COMPACT_ATOMS: atom_id res chain seq x y z
N CYS A 1 0.97 -1.42 -7.46
CA CYS A 1 -0.39 -1.96 -7.23
C CYS A 1 -0.55 -2.24 -5.74
N VAL A 2 -1.75 -2.05 -5.19
CA VAL A 2 -2.08 -2.30 -3.79
C VAL A 2 -3.23 -3.28 -3.76
N ASN A 3 -3.02 -4.45 -3.16
CA ASN A 3 -4.02 -5.53 -3.13
C ASN A 3 -4.63 -5.81 -4.53
N GLY A 4 -3.81 -5.80 -5.58
CA GLY A 4 -4.27 -6.06 -6.95
C GLY A 4 -4.92 -4.86 -7.66
N ASN A 5 -5.01 -3.70 -7.02
CA ASN A 5 -5.61 -2.51 -7.59
C ASN A 5 -4.55 -1.43 -7.89
N VAL A 6 -4.84 -0.58 -8.88
CA VAL A 6 -4.03 0.61 -9.17
C VAL A 6 -4.44 1.70 -8.18
N GLU A 7 -3.60 1.94 -7.17
CA GLU A 7 -3.82 2.95 -6.15
C GLU A 7 -2.52 3.71 -5.89
N ALA A 8 -2.63 5.03 -5.64
CA ALA A 8 -1.53 5.87 -5.23
C ALA A 8 -1.32 5.79 -3.71
N ILE A 9 -0.07 5.59 -3.28
CA ILE A 9 0.32 5.64 -1.87
C ILE A 9 1.09 6.95 -1.65
N CYS A 10 0.73 7.70 -0.61
CA CYS A 10 1.38 8.94 -0.20
C CYS A 10 2.07 8.73 1.15
N SER A 11 3.07 9.54 1.46
CA SER A 11 3.82 9.43 2.72
C SER A 11 3.06 10.03 3.91
N ASN A 12 2.13 10.95 3.66
CA ASN A 12 1.28 11.61 4.63
C ASN A 12 -0.05 12.05 3.99
N ALA A 13 -1.00 12.53 4.79
CA ALA A 13 -2.34 12.89 4.31
C ALA A 13 -2.41 14.22 3.54
N TYR A 14 -1.36 15.03 3.58
CA TYR A 14 -1.31 16.36 2.95
C TYR A 14 -0.67 16.33 1.55
N GLU A 15 -0.02 15.23 1.19
CA GLU A 15 0.55 15.05 -0.14
C GLU A 15 -0.55 14.97 -1.21
N VAL A 16 -0.32 15.67 -2.32
CA VAL A 16 -1.21 15.62 -3.48
C VAL A 16 -1.13 14.23 -4.10
N ARG A 17 -2.26 13.51 -4.14
CA ARG A 17 -2.32 12.19 -4.77
C ARG A 17 -1.98 12.29 -6.25
N PRO A 18 -0.97 11.56 -6.74
CA PRO A 18 -0.69 11.49 -8.17
C PRO A 18 -1.81 10.75 -8.90
N VAL A 19 -2.04 11.15 -10.16
CA VAL A 19 -2.90 10.40 -11.08
C VAL A 19 -2.13 9.17 -11.54
N CYS A 20 -2.66 7.97 -11.25
CA CYS A 20 -2.08 6.73 -11.74
C CYS A 20 -2.62 6.40 -13.13
N ASN A 21 -1.73 6.13 -14.08
CA ASN A 21 -2.14 5.61 -15.38
C ASN A 21 -2.79 4.22 -15.25
N PRO A 22 -3.81 3.90 -16.06
CA PRO A 22 -4.40 2.57 -16.10
C PRO A 22 -3.33 1.53 -16.45
N ARG A 23 -3.24 0.47 -15.65
CA ARG A 23 -2.35 -0.67 -15.89
C ARG A 23 -2.94 -1.94 -15.30
N VAL A 24 -2.53 -3.08 -15.82
CA VAL A 24 -2.91 -4.38 -15.27
C VAL A 24 -2.02 -4.70 -14.08
N CYS A 25 -2.63 -4.95 -12.93
CA CYS A 25 -1.93 -5.40 -11.74
C CYS A 25 -1.78 -6.93 -11.75
N PRO A 26 -0.61 -7.48 -11.36
CA PRO A 26 -0.44 -8.92 -11.21
C PRO A 26 -1.42 -9.50 -10.18
N ILE A 27 -1.76 -10.78 -10.34
CA ILE A 27 -2.62 -11.49 -9.39
C ILE A 27 -1.94 -11.53 -8.02
N VAL A 28 -2.68 -11.12 -7.00
CA VAL A 28 -2.21 -11.14 -5.62
C VAL A 28 -2.18 -12.59 -5.12
N PRO A 29 -1.05 -13.12 -4.65
CA PRO A 29 -0.99 -14.46 -4.11
C PRO A 29 -1.71 -14.51 -2.74
N PRO A 30 -2.33 -15.65 -2.38
CA PRO A 30 -2.84 -15.83 -1.03
C PRO A 30 -1.68 -15.75 -0.02
N SER A 31 -1.79 -14.82 0.93
CA SER A 31 -0.83 -14.65 2.02
C SER A 31 -1.56 -14.25 3.29
N ILE A 32 -1.04 -14.69 4.44
CA ILE A 32 -1.55 -14.29 5.75
C ILE A 32 -1.05 -12.88 6.06
N GLU A 33 -1.94 -12.02 6.55
CA GLU A 33 -1.60 -10.66 6.99
C GLU A 33 -0.69 -10.71 8.24
N PRO A 34 0.42 -9.95 8.26
CA PRO A 34 1.30 -9.91 9.40
C PRO A 34 0.69 -9.12 10.56
N LEU A 35 1.04 -9.49 11.79
CA LEU A 35 0.63 -8.76 12.99
C LEU A 35 1.07 -7.30 12.92
N GLN A 36 0.13 -6.40 13.19
CA GLN A 36 0.40 -4.97 13.20
C GLN A 36 1.15 -4.58 14.47
N THR A 37 2.37 -4.05 14.31
CA THR A 37 3.10 -3.45 15.43
C THR A 37 2.62 -2.01 15.62
N PRO A 38 2.40 -1.57 16.88
CA PRO A 38 2.04 -0.19 17.14
C PRO A 38 3.19 0.72 16.73
N LYS A 39 2.94 1.52 15.68
CA LYS A 39 3.85 2.54 15.16
C LYS A 39 3.08 3.83 15.02
N LEU A 40 3.72 4.95 15.35
CA LEU A 40 3.11 6.26 15.16
C LEU A 40 2.67 6.42 13.68
N PRO A 41 1.42 6.82 13.42
CA PRO A 41 0.96 7.08 12.07
C PRO A 41 1.61 8.36 11.52
N PRO A 42 1.75 8.48 10.19
CA PRO A 42 2.14 9.74 9.55
C PRO A 42 1.18 10.89 9.87
N LEU A 43 1.67 12.12 9.78
CA LEU A 43 0.86 13.32 10.04
C LEU A 43 -0.39 13.36 9.15
N GLY A 44 -1.51 13.72 9.78
CA GLY A 44 -2.81 13.87 9.12
C GLY A 44 -3.49 12.55 8.74
N THR A 45 -2.88 11.39 8.99
CA THR A 45 -3.54 10.09 8.77
C THR A 45 -4.33 9.66 10.00
N THR A 46 -5.46 9.00 9.78
CA THR A 46 -6.44 8.60 10.80
C THR A 46 -6.41 7.12 11.10
N SER A 47 -6.05 6.29 10.13
CA SER A 47 -6.08 4.84 10.26
C SER A 47 -4.95 4.18 9.47
N CYS A 48 -4.45 3.04 9.95
CA CYS A 48 -3.45 2.24 9.25
C CYS A 48 -3.91 0.78 9.13
N HIS A 49 -3.58 0.14 8.01
CA HIS A 49 -3.87 -1.26 7.75
C HIS A 49 -2.70 -1.89 6.99
N GLN A 50 -2.59 -3.21 7.00
CA GLN A 50 -1.63 -3.87 6.11
C GLN A 50 -2.23 -4.01 4.72
N ALA A 51 -1.37 -3.91 3.71
CA ALA A 51 -1.70 -4.20 2.34
C ALA A 51 -0.51 -4.86 1.65
N GLN A 52 -0.83 -5.67 0.64
CA GLN A 52 0.16 -6.22 -0.28
C GLN A 52 0.46 -5.20 -1.36
N VAL A 53 1.66 -4.62 -1.31
CA VAL A 53 2.14 -3.64 -2.29
C VAL A 53 3.04 -4.35 -3.28
N TYR A 54 2.70 -4.25 -4.56
CA TYR A 54 3.51 -4.82 -5.63
C TYR A 54 4.81 -4.03 -5.78
N ASN A 55 5.93 -4.71 -5.59
CA ASN A 55 7.28 -4.19 -5.80
C ASN A 55 7.75 -4.58 -7.21
N GLU A 56 7.93 -3.57 -8.06
CA GLU A 56 8.35 -3.75 -9.47
C GLU A 56 9.77 -4.33 -9.59
N TYR A 57 10.64 -4.10 -8.60
CA TYR A 57 12.02 -4.58 -8.60
C TYR A 57 12.10 -6.08 -8.28
N THR A 58 11.39 -6.53 -7.25
CA THR A 58 11.35 -7.94 -6.83
C THR A 58 10.30 -8.74 -7.60
N ARG A 59 9.40 -8.05 -8.33
CA ARG A 59 8.23 -8.60 -9.03
C ARG A 59 7.27 -9.35 -8.11
N GLN A 60 7.22 -8.98 -6.84
CA GLN A 60 6.43 -9.66 -5.82
C GLN A 60 5.56 -8.68 -5.02
N TYR A 61 4.52 -9.23 -4.41
CA TYR A 61 3.71 -8.51 -3.44
C TYR A 61 4.34 -8.60 -2.05
N GLU A 62 4.62 -7.45 -1.46
CA GLU A 62 5.24 -7.33 -0.16
C GLU A 62 4.26 -6.67 0.82
N TRP A 63 4.25 -7.15 2.07
CA TRP A 63 3.40 -6.56 3.10
C TRP A 63 3.94 -5.20 3.53
N GLN A 64 3.08 -4.20 3.45
CA GLN A 64 3.39 -2.85 3.90
C GLN A 64 2.21 -2.28 4.69
N ARG A 65 2.54 -1.49 5.72
CA ARG A 65 1.56 -0.74 6.49
C ARG A 65 1.23 0.55 5.74
N ILE A 66 0.00 0.67 5.26
CA ILE A 66 -0.52 1.87 4.58
C ILE A 66 -1.42 2.63 5.55
N CYS A 67 -1.23 3.95 5.63
CA CYS A 67 -2.06 4.83 6.45
C CYS A 67 -2.85 5.82 5.59
N LYS A 68 -4.07 6.14 6.00
CA LYS A 68 -5.01 7.05 5.32
C LYS A 68 -5.56 8.08 6.30
#